data_AF-A0A3D5TAJ2-F1
#
_entry.id   AF-A0A3D5TAJ2-F1
#
_cell.length_a   1.000
_cell.length_b   1.000
_cell.length_c   1.000
_cell.angle_alpha   90.00
_cell.angle_beta   90.00
_cell.angle_gamma   90.00
#
_symmetry.space_group_name_H-M   'P 1'
#
loop_
_entity.id
_entity.type
_entity.pdbx_description
1 polymer ?
#
loop_
_entity_poly.entity_id
_entity_poly.type
_entity_poly.pdbx_seq_one_letter_code
_entity_poly.pdbx_strand_id
1 'polypeptide(L)'
;MRQMPKACINKKQYMAEEFPGWVRLQMRKNKIRQRDLAKMLGQTQQYVSSRITGAIPFSYPELLVIFQVLDTEPEDVVRWMKV
;
A
#
# COMPACT_ATOMS: atom_id res chain seq x y z
N MET A 1 -0.99 4.65 25.50
CA MET A 1 -1.87 3.74 24.73
C MET A 1 -1.26 2.34 24.77
N ARG A 2 -1.94 1.36 25.38
CA ARG A 2 -1.50 -0.05 25.34
C ARG A 2 -1.64 -0.55 23.91
N GLN A 3 -0.54 -0.93 23.26
CA GLN A 3 -0.63 -1.64 21.98
C GLN A 3 -1.33 -2.98 22.23
N MET A 4 -2.45 -3.22 21.55
CA MET A 4 -3.05 -4.55 21.52
C MET A 4 -2.03 -5.52 20.92
N PRO A 5 -1.88 -6.73 21.49
CA PRO A 5 -1.03 -7.73 20.87
C PRO A 5 -1.57 -8.01 19.46
N LYS A 6 -0.69 -7.95 18.45
CA LYS A 6 -1.00 -8.25 17.03
C LYS A 6 -1.72 -9.59 16.84
N ALA A 7 -1.67 -10.48 17.84
CA ALA A 7 -2.33 -11.77 17.91
C ALA A 7 -3.87 -11.73 17.82
N CYS A 8 -4.52 -10.58 18.06
CA CYS A 8 -5.99 -10.46 18.02
C CYS A 8 -6.53 -9.75 16.76
N ILE A 9 -5.66 -9.25 15.88
CA ILE A 9 -6.08 -8.47 14.71
C ILE A 9 -6.39 -9.42 13.55
N ASN A 10 -7.57 -9.26 12.94
CA ASN A 10 -7.93 -10.01 11.74
C ASN A 10 -6.90 -9.70 10.64
N LYS A 11 -6.37 -10.72 9.95
CA LYS A 11 -5.38 -10.59 8.86
C LYS A 11 -5.75 -9.50 7.85
N LYS A 12 -7.03 -9.34 7.52
CA LYS A 12 -7.51 -8.27 6.62
C LYS A 12 -7.28 -6.86 7.18
N GLN A 13 -7.53 -6.65 8.47
CA GLN A 13 -7.27 -5.37 9.14
C GLN A 13 -5.77 -5.11 9.27
N TYR A 14 -5.01 -6.13 9.69
CA TYR A 14 -3.55 -6.04 9.76
C TYR A 14 -2.93 -5.64 8.41
N MET A 15 -3.41 -6.24 7.32
CA MET A 15 -2.97 -5.89 5.96
C MET A 15 -3.35 -4.46 5.59
N ALA A 16 -4.58 -4.02 5.88
CA ALA A 16 -5.03 -2.67 5.58
C ALA A 16 -4.22 -1.58 6.31
N GLU A 17 -3.76 -1.86 7.53
CA GLU A 17 -2.95 -0.93 8.33
C GLU A 17 -1.49 -0.86 7.87
N GLU A 18 -0.89 -2.00 7.51
CA GLU A 18 0.54 -2.08 7.20
C GLU A 18 0.84 -1.80 5.72
N PHE A 19 -0.08 -2.11 4.81
CA PHE A 19 0.09 -1.94 3.38
C PHE A 19 0.42 -0.50 2.98
N PRO A 20 -0.25 0.56 3.49
CA PRO A 20 0.11 1.94 3.22
C PRO A 20 1.56 2.29 3.59
N GLY A 21 2.07 1.70 4.68
CA GLY A 21 3.46 1.87 5.12
C GLY A 21 4.44 1.18 4.16
N TRP A 22 4.10 -0.02 3.70
CA TRP A 22 4.88 -0.74 2.69
C TRP A 22 4.93 0.02 1.35
N VAL A 23 3.79 0.56 0.86
CA VAL A 23 3.75 1.37 -0.35
C VAL A 23 4.67 2.59 -0.22
N ARG A 24 4.65 3.29 0.91
CA ARG A 24 5.57 4.42 1.17
C ARG A 24 7.04 4.00 1.11
N LEU A 25 7.38 2.85 1.66
CA LEU A 25 8.74 2.33 1.64
C LEU A 25 9.19 2.04 0.20
N GLN A 26 8.35 1.38 -0.59
CA GLN A 26 8.65 1.04 -1.98
C GLN A 26 8.77 2.28 -2.86
N MET A 27 7.89 3.27 -2.68
CA MET A 27 8.03 4.58 -3.34
C MET A 27 9.39 5.22 -3.04
N ARG A 28 9.85 5.15 -1.79
CA ARG A 28 11.16 5.68 -1.39
C ARG A 28 12.32 4.94 -2.06
N LYS A 29 12.29 3.60 -2.07
CA LYS A 29 13.31 2.75 -2.70
C LYS A 29 13.41 3.04 -4.21
N ASN A 30 12.27 3.14 -4.88
CA ASN A 30 12.18 3.37 -6.32
C ASN A 30 12.28 4.85 -6.74
N LYS A 31 12.51 5.77 -5.79
CA LYS A 31 12.55 7.23 -6.02
C LYS A 31 11.28 7.77 -6.71
N ILE A 32 10.14 7.12 -6.51
CA ILE A 32 8.83 7.50 -7.05
C ILE A 32 8.17 8.48 -6.07
N ARG A 33 7.78 9.67 -6.56
CA ARG A 33 7.02 10.63 -5.74
C ARG A 33 5.53 10.31 -5.81
N GLN A 34 4.76 10.83 -4.85
CA GLN A 34 3.29 10.67 -4.83
C GLN A 34 2.64 11.11 -6.14
N ARG A 35 3.10 12.22 -6.72
CA ARG A 35 2.60 12.73 -8.00
C ARG A 35 2.87 11.79 -9.18
N ASP A 36 3.94 11.01 -9.11
CA ASP A 36 4.33 10.09 -10.18
C ASP A 36 3.46 8.83 -10.09
N LEU A 37 3.31 8.29 -8.88
CA LEU A 37 2.36 7.20 -8.60
C LEU A 37 0.92 7.60 -8.95
N ALA A 38 0.53 8.84 -8.66
CA ALA A 38 -0.79 9.36 -9.00
C ALA A 38 -1.02 9.36 -10.52
N LYS A 39 -0.03 9.81 -11.31
CA LYS A 39 -0.09 9.74 -12.78
C LYS A 39 -0.25 8.31 -13.27
N MET A 40 0.50 7.36 -12.70
CA MET A 40 0.44 5.94 -13.06
C MET A 40 -0.92 5.31 -12.74
N LEU A 41 -1.58 5.77 -11.67
CA LEU A 41 -2.93 5.34 -11.30
C LEU A 41 -4.04 6.08 -12.04
N GLY A 42 -3.72 7.11 -12.83
CA GLY A 42 -4.73 8.00 -13.42
C GLY A 42 -5.50 8.82 -12.38
N GLN A 43 -4.87 9.13 -11.25
CA GLN A 43 -5.47 9.78 -10.09
C GLN A 43 -4.73 11.07 -9.70
N THR A 44 -5.25 11.78 -8.70
CA THR A 44 -4.61 13.01 -8.17
C THR A 44 -3.57 12.69 -7.10
N GLN A 45 -2.64 13.62 -6.85
CA GLN A 45 -1.68 13.45 -5.74
C GLN A 45 -2.40 13.32 -4.39
N GLN A 46 -3.47 14.09 -4.17
CA GLN A 46 -4.25 14.06 -2.93
C GLN A 46 -4.91 12.69 -2.70
N TYR A 47 -5.35 12.04 -3.79
CA TYR A 47 -5.90 10.69 -3.76
C TYR A 47 -4.88 9.65 -3.28
N VAL A 48 -3.63 9.75 -3.75
CA VAL A 48 -2.53 8.89 -3.28
C VAL A 48 -2.19 9.23 -1.83
N SER A 49 -2.14 10.51 -1.48
CA SER A 49 -1.81 10.96 -0.12
C SER A 49 -2.77 10.39 0.92
N SER A 50 -4.09 10.42 0.70
CA SER A 50 -5.07 9.88 1.64
C SER A 50 -4.97 8.37 1.84
N ARG A 51 -4.47 7.65 0.82
CA ARG A 51 -4.32 6.20 0.87
C ARG A 51 -3.05 5.75 1.55
N ILE A 52 -1.93 6.39 1.20
CA ILE A 52 -0.65 6.06 1.81
C ILE A 52 -0.61 6.48 3.28
N THR A 53 -1.38 7.48 3.72
CA THR A 53 -1.53 7.81 5.16
C THR A 53 -2.39 6.80 5.93
N GLY A 54 -3.06 5.87 5.22
CA GLY A 54 -3.94 4.88 5.83
C GLY A 54 -5.35 5.40 6.16
N ALA A 55 -5.70 6.63 5.74
CA ALA A 55 -7.05 7.15 5.97
C ALA A 55 -8.10 6.44 5.09
N ILE A 56 -7.71 5.99 3.90
CA ILE A 56 -8.56 5.25 2.96
C ILE A 56 -7.76 4.05 2.42
N PRO A 57 -8.33 2.84 2.39
CA PRO A 57 -7.64 1.70 1.78
C PRO A 57 -7.56 1.81 0.25
N PHE A 58 -6.55 1.18 -0.34
CA PHE A 58 -6.50 0.94 -1.78
C PHE A 58 -7.52 -0.14 -2.18
N SER A 59 -8.14 0.04 -3.34
CA SER A 59 -8.98 -0.98 -3.98
C SER A 59 -8.13 -2.06 -4.64
N TYR A 60 -8.69 -3.25 -4.82
CA TYR A 60 -7.98 -4.38 -5.42
C TYR A 60 -7.36 -4.08 -6.81
N PRO A 61 -8.06 -3.42 -7.76
CA PRO A 61 -7.45 -3.04 -9.04
C PRO A 61 -6.23 -2.12 -8.90
N GLU A 62 -6.25 -1.20 -7.92
CA GLU A 62 -5.13 -0.29 -7.66
C GLU A 62 -3.93 -1.04 -7.11
N LEU A 63 -4.15 -2.06 -6.28
CA LEU A 63 -3.07 -2.91 -5.77
C LEU A 63 -2.28 -3.56 -6.92
N LEU A 64 -2.98 -4.07 -7.94
CA LEU A 64 -2.34 -4.69 -9.11
C LEU A 64 -1.44 -3.70 -9.85
N VAL A 65 -1.92 -2.48 -10.08
CA VAL A 65 -1.14 -1.42 -10.72
C VAL A 65 0.06 -1.02 -9.85
N ILE A 66 -0.13 -0.90 -8.54
CA ILE A 66 0.94 -0.56 -7.60
C ILE A 66 2.03 -1.63 -7.61
N PHE A 67 1.67 -2.92 -7.63
CA PHE A 67 2.66 -4.00 -7.69
C PHE A 67 3.47 -4.00 -8.97
N GLN A 68 2.82 -3.73 -10.10
CA GLN A 68 3.50 -3.60 -11.39
C GLN A 68 4.43 -2.39 -11.46
N VAL A 69 3.98 -1.26 -10.92
CA VAL A 69 4.69 0.03 -11.02
C VAL A 69 5.86 0.14 -10.04
N LEU A 70 5.74 -0.44 -8.86
CA LEU A 70 6.77 -0.38 -7.82
C LEU A 70 7.79 -1.50 -7.92
N ASP A 71 7.85 -2.21 -9.06
CA ASP A 71 8.75 -3.34 -9.33
C ASP A 71 8.78 -4.32 -8.15
N THR A 72 7.58 -4.76 -7.76
CA THR A 72 7.42 -5.52 -6.53
C THR A 72 7.88 -6.96 -6.73
N GLU A 73 8.79 -7.41 -5.87
CA GLU A 73 9.24 -8.81 -5.84
C GLU A 73 8.05 -9.77 -5.71
N PRO A 74 8.05 -10.93 -6.40
CA PRO A 74 6.95 -11.89 -6.35
C PRO A 74 6.55 -12.31 -4.92
N GLU A 75 7.53 -12.34 -4.00
CA GLU A 75 7.34 -12.67 -2.59
C GLU A 75 6.48 -11.64 -1.85
N ASP A 76 6.69 -10.36 -2.13
CA ASP A 76 5.88 -9.26 -1.60
C ASP A 76 4.46 -9.32 -2.19
N VAL A 77 4.32 -9.63 -3.49
CA VAL A 77 3.00 -9.82 -4.12
C VAL A 77 2.24 -10.95 -3.43
N VAL A 78 2.88 -12.10 -3.22
CA VAL A 78 2.26 -13.25 -2.53
C VAL A 78 1.87 -12.89 -1.10
N ARG A 79 2.73 -12.13 -0.38
CA ARG A 79 2.44 -11.65 0.97
C ARG A 79 1.17 -10.81 1.03
N TRP A 80 0.92 -9.97 0.04
CA TRP A 80 -0.24 -9.08 0.00
C TRP A 80 -1.47 -9.67 -0.68
N MET A 81 -1.31 -10.59 -1.64
CA MET A 81 -2.41 -11.18 -2.42
C MET A 81 -2.94 -12.51 -1.88
N LYS A 82 -2.20 -13.26 -1.06
CA LYS A 82 -2.76 -14.43 -0.37
C LYS A 82 -3.69 -13.96 0.75
N VAL A 83 -4.96 -13.78 0.39
CA VAL A 83 -6.12 -13.67 1.30
C VAL A 83 -6.20 -14.93 2.15
#